data_AF-A0A0N5B986-F1
#
_entry.id   AF-A0A0N5B986-F1
#
_cell.length_a   1.000
_cell.length_b   1.000
_cell.length_c   1.000
_cell.angle_alpha   90.00
_cell.angle_beta   90.00
_cell.angle_gamma   90.00
#
_symmetry.space_group_name_H-M   'P 1'
#
loop_
_entity.id
_entity.type
_entity.pdbx_description
1 polymer ?
#
loop_
_entity_poly.entity_id
_entity_poly.type
_entity_poly.pdbx_seq_one_letter_code
_entity_poly.pdbx_strand_id
1 'polypeptide(L)'
;MGSRVTGILAVVLSSVVLIGAGILFFFGFTDFKPESTQDLAYINGAQADTSKFPIIDVGKFLEKNQKNNASITYINGSNINSGSLYTYPACAYIEDSLEVLLNKSKSSSFKITVHTGQSIKLQIKPSPTSNSTIDFCGRHGKLLQSQAIATGTGIIAAVILSIVVILTILIVCGVCSNSNLPLVVSVIGVFGFCSGVVCFAFIIYFTVNYYSLRGLESAEVATGYGFPEQGNNLFYLFGSICILLSNLIFIVMMCTASRQRKREIILNAARQYTTTATI
;
A
#
# COMPACT_ATOMS: atom_id res chain seq x y z
N MET A 1 -15.26 33.48 -14.12
CA MET A 1 -14.23 32.84 -13.26
C MET A 1 -12.93 32.77 -14.02
N GLY A 2 -11.84 33.23 -13.41
CA GLY A 2 -10.49 33.11 -13.98
C GLY A 2 -9.79 31.83 -13.54
N SER A 3 -8.70 31.48 -14.22
CA SER A 3 -7.96 30.22 -14.00
C SER A 3 -7.46 30.05 -12.56
N ARG A 4 -7.12 31.17 -11.90
CA ARG A 4 -6.69 31.19 -10.48
C ARG A 4 -7.79 30.74 -9.53
N VAL A 5 -9.02 31.21 -9.75
CA VAL A 5 -10.18 30.85 -8.91
C VAL A 5 -10.52 29.36 -9.08
N THR A 6 -10.51 28.87 -10.32
CA THR A 6 -10.71 27.44 -10.60
C THR A 6 -9.60 26.56 -10.01
N GLY A 7 -8.35 27.03 -10.03
CA GLY A 7 -7.22 26.35 -9.40
C GLY A 7 -7.36 26.27 -7.87
N ILE A 8 -7.78 27.36 -7.22
CA ILE A 8 -8.06 27.37 -5.77
C ILE A 8 -9.19 26.39 -5.43
N LEU A 9 -10.29 26.39 -6.19
CA LEU A 9 -11.38 25.44 -6.00
C LEU A 9 -10.92 23.99 -6.19
N ALA A 10 -10.04 23.72 -7.16
CA ALA A 10 -9.47 22.40 -7.37
C ALA A 10 -8.71 21.90 -6.13
N VAL A 11 -7.91 22.77 -5.52
CA VAL A 11 -7.18 22.47 -4.29
C VAL A 11 -8.15 22.20 -3.14
N VAL A 12 -9.10 23.10 -2.90
CA VAL A 12 -10.06 22.96 -1.79
C VAL A 12 -10.86 21.65 -1.90
N LEU A 13 -11.43 21.36 -3.07
CA LEU A 13 -12.22 20.15 -3.28
C LEU A 13 -11.37 18.88 -3.12
N SER A 14 -10.16 18.86 -3.67
CA SER A 14 -9.25 17.71 -3.54
C SER A 14 -8.81 17.53 -2.08
N SER A 15 -8.51 18.61 -1.34
CA SER A 15 -8.15 18.54 0.07
C SER A 15 -9.25 17.95 0.94
N VAL A 16 -10.52 18.30 0.71
CA VAL A 16 -11.64 17.72 1.47
C VAL A 16 -11.72 16.20 1.28
N VAL A 17 -11.56 15.71 0.05
CA VAL A 17 -11.57 14.28 -0.25
C VAL A 17 -10.36 13.57 0.36
N LEU A 18 -9.17 14.20 0.32
CA LEU A 18 -7.96 13.68 0.95
C LEU A 18 -8.08 13.59 2.48
N ILE A 19 -8.72 14.56 3.14
CA ILE A 19 -8.99 14.49 4.58
C ILE A 19 -9.87 13.28 4.89
N GLY A 20 -10.93 13.05 4.10
CA GLY A 20 -11.77 11.86 4.22
C GLY A 20 -10.97 10.56 4.05
N ALA A 21 -10.08 10.51 3.06
CA ALA A 21 -9.17 9.36 2.87
C ALA A 21 -8.23 9.15 4.06
N GLY A 22 -7.69 10.23 4.63
CA GLY A 22 -6.84 10.17 5.83
C GLY A 22 -7.59 9.60 7.03
N ILE A 23 -8.83 10.03 7.27
CA ILE A 23 -9.68 9.48 8.34
C ILE A 23 -9.93 7.98 8.14
N LEU A 24 -10.25 7.55 6.92
CA LEU A 24 -10.40 6.13 6.58
C LEU A 24 -9.11 5.34 6.83
N PHE A 25 -7.95 5.92 6.52
CA PHE A 25 -6.66 5.31 6.81
C PHE A 25 -6.45 5.12 8.32
N PHE A 26 -6.78 6.12 9.14
CA PHE A 26 -6.70 5.99 10.60
C PHE A 26 -7.67 4.94 11.17
N PHE A 27 -8.88 4.82 10.62
CA PHE A 27 -9.77 3.71 10.98
C PHE A 27 -9.18 2.36 10.60
N GLY A 28 -8.59 2.24 9.40
CA GLY A 28 -7.88 1.03 8.99
C GLY A 28 -6.73 0.65 9.93
N PHE A 29 -6.07 1.63 10.54
CA PHE A 29 -4.99 1.40 11.52
C PHE A 29 -5.47 0.71 12.80
N THR A 30 -6.75 0.85 13.18
CA THR A 30 -7.33 0.09 14.30
C THR A 30 -7.52 -1.40 13.99
N ASP A 31 -7.47 -1.76 12.71
CA ASP A 31 -7.45 -3.13 12.18
C ASP A 31 -6.02 -3.54 11.75
N PHE A 32 -5.06 -3.24 12.63
CA PHE A 32 -3.62 -3.28 12.35
C PHE A 32 -3.16 -4.64 11.78
N LYS A 33 -2.70 -4.64 10.53
CA LYS A 33 -1.93 -5.72 9.92
C LYS A 33 -0.56 -5.17 9.53
N PRO A 34 0.54 -5.68 10.11
CA PRO A 34 1.90 -5.24 9.79
C PRO A 34 2.18 -5.31 8.28
N GLU A 35 2.72 -4.23 7.72
CA GLU A 35 3.16 -4.17 6.31
C GLU A 35 4.64 -4.57 6.17
N SER A 36 5.37 -4.62 7.28
CA SER A 36 6.73 -5.16 7.37
C SER A 36 6.92 -5.99 8.65
N THR A 37 7.92 -6.87 8.64
CA THR A 37 8.33 -7.60 9.86
C THR A 37 9.04 -6.70 10.86
N GLN A 38 9.53 -5.53 10.45
CA GLN A 38 10.10 -4.54 11.36
C GLN A 38 9.01 -3.86 12.18
N ASP A 39 7.83 -3.66 11.58
CA ASP A 39 6.66 -3.05 12.26
C ASP A 39 6.23 -3.88 13.48
N LEU A 40 6.49 -5.19 13.46
CA LEU A 40 6.23 -6.08 14.61
C LEU A 40 6.97 -5.65 15.88
N ALA A 41 8.18 -5.11 15.74
CA ALA A 41 8.97 -4.66 16.89
C ALA A 41 8.44 -3.35 17.49
N TYR A 42 7.62 -2.60 16.73
CA TYR A 42 7.06 -1.29 17.11
C TYR A 42 5.60 -1.37 17.60
N ILE A 43 5.03 -2.57 17.68
CA ILE A 43 3.63 -2.78 18.11
C ILE A 43 3.33 -2.18 19.49
N ASN A 44 4.34 -2.06 20.37
CA ASN A 44 4.20 -1.54 21.74
C ASN A 44 3.57 -0.14 21.84
N GLY A 45 3.57 0.65 20.77
CA GLY A 45 2.98 2.00 20.76
C GLY A 45 1.53 2.07 20.29
N ALA A 46 1.04 1.03 19.60
CA ALA A 46 -0.32 0.98 19.07
C ALA A 46 -1.17 0.06 19.96
N GLN A 47 -2.40 0.46 20.31
CA GLN A 47 -3.40 -0.45 20.88
C GLN A 47 -3.89 -1.46 19.83
N ALA A 48 -2.96 -2.20 19.22
CA ALA A 48 -3.23 -3.15 18.15
C ALA A 48 -3.81 -4.45 18.76
N ASP A 49 -4.93 -4.89 18.20
CA ASP A 49 -5.52 -6.18 18.54
C ASP A 49 -4.66 -7.31 17.96
N THR A 50 -3.82 -7.90 18.81
CA THR A 50 -2.85 -8.94 18.43
C THR A 50 -3.51 -10.23 17.96
N SER A 51 -4.80 -10.44 18.25
CA SER A 51 -5.57 -11.59 17.77
C SER A 51 -5.80 -11.58 16.25
N LYS A 52 -5.66 -10.40 15.62
CA LYS A 52 -5.83 -10.21 14.18
C LYS A 52 -4.54 -10.44 13.38
N PHE A 53 -3.43 -10.75 14.06
CA PHE A 53 -2.18 -10.98 13.38
C PHE A 53 -2.18 -12.29 12.60
N PRO A 54 -1.53 -12.31 11.42
CA PRO A 54 -1.41 -13.50 10.61
C PRO A 54 -0.35 -14.48 11.18
N ILE A 55 -0.59 -14.95 12.41
CA ILE A 55 0.28 -15.84 13.16
C ILE A 55 -0.33 -17.23 13.20
N ILE A 56 0.52 -18.25 13.05
CA ILE A 56 0.16 -19.64 13.33
C ILE A 56 0.98 -20.15 14.53
N ASP A 57 0.35 -21.00 15.34
CA ASP A 57 1.06 -21.80 16.34
C ASP A 57 1.78 -22.97 15.65
N VAL A 58 3.11 -23.03 15.80
CA VAL A 58 3.94 -24.01 15.08
C VAL A 58 3.57 -25.44 15.45
N GLY A 59 3.37 -25.72 16.75
CA GLY A 59 3.08 -27.07 17.22
C GLY A 59 1.74 -27.58 16.68
N LYS A 60 0.69 -26.78 16.84
CA LYS A 60 -0.66 -27.12 16.33
C LYS A 60 -0.68 -27.24 14.80
N PHE A 61 0.06 -26.38 14.11
CA PHE A 61 0.16 -26.42 12.65
C PHE A 61 0.81 -27.71 12.17
N LEU A 62 1.93 -28.13 12.77
CA LEU A 62 2.63 -29.36 12.39
C LEU A 62 1.80 -30.61 12.71
N GLU A 63 1.13 -30.65 13.85
CA GLU A 63 0.23 -31.75 14.22
C GLU A 63 -0.91 -31.90 13.20
N LYS A 64 -1.59 -30.80 12.87
CA LYS A 64 -2.68 -30.79 11.87
C LYS A 64 -2.21 -31.25 10.50
N ASN A 65 -0.99 -30.88 10.11
CA ASN A 65 -0.46 -31.09 8.76
C ASN A 65 0.55 -32.24 8.65
N GLN A 66 0.59 -33.13 9.65
CA GLN A 66 1.51 -34.28 9.67
C GLN A 66 1.35 -35.16 8.43
N LYS A 67 0.10 -35.39 7.98
CA LYS A 67 -0.22 -36.18 6.77
C LYS A 67 0.21 -35.52 5.45
N ASN A 68 0.46 -34.21 5.48
CA ASN A 68 0.88 -33.42 4.34
C ASN A 68 2.40 -33.19 4.30
N ASN A 69 3.17 -33.90 5.14
CA ASN A 69 4.62 -33.76 5.29
C ASN A 69 5.06 -32.31 5.55
N ALA A 70 4.26 -31.55 6.29
CA ALA A 70 4.63 -30.20 6.67
C ALA A 70 5.83 -30.23 7.64
N SER A 71 6.83 -29.39 7.40
CA SER A 71 7.96 -29.22 8.32
C SER A 71 8.45 -27.77 8.34
N ILE A 72 8.91 -27.34 9.52
CA ILE A 72 9.46 -26.00 9.72
C ILE A 72 10.90 -26.17 10.22
N THR A 73 11.83 -25.55 9.51
CA THR A 73 13.26 -25.64 9.81
C THR A 73 13.92 -24.27 9.75
N TYR A 74 14.97 -24.08 10.53
CA TYR A 74 15.92 -23.01 10.27
C TYR A 74 16.73 -23.32 9.00
N ILE A 75 17.35 -22.31 8.37
CA ILE A 75 18.22 -22.53 7.18
C ILE A 75 19.32 -23.57 7.43
N ASN A 76 19.86 -23.65 8.65
CA ASN A 76 20.89 -24.61 9.03
C ASN A 76 20.36 -26.06 9.13
N GLY A 77 19.06 -26.28 8.94
CA GLY A 77 18.40 -27.58 8.96
C GLY A 77 17.86 -28.01 10.32
N SER A 78 18.00 -27.22 11.39
CA SER A 78 17.41 -27.60 12.68
C SER A 78 15.90 -27.45 12.66
N ASN A 79 15.19 -28.49 13.14
CA ASN A 79 13.73 -28.52 13.19
C ASN A 79 13.18 -27.55 14.23
N ILE A 80 12.05 -26.91 13.91
CA ILE A 80 11.29 -26.04 14.79
C ILE A 80 9.95 -26.72 15.05
N ASN A 81 9.72 -27.13 16.30
CA ASN A 81 8.53 -27.91 16.68
C ASN A 81 7.55 -27.12 17.57
N SER A 82 7.91 -25.90 17.97
CA SER A 82 7.15 -25.07 18.91
C SER A 82 7.37 -23.58 18.61
N GLY A 83 6.56 -22.72 19.23
CA GLY A 83 6.62 -21.27 19.06
C GLY A 83 5.55 -20.77 18.10
N SER A 84 5.77 -19.58 17.54
CA SER A 84 4.82 -18.93 16.64
C SER A 84 5.51 -18.55 15.32
N LEU A 85 4.77 -18.68 14.22
CA LEU A 85 5.24 -18.23 12.92
C LEU A 85 4.31 -17.14 12.40
N TYR A 86 4.87 -15.95 12.23
CA TYR A 86 4.25 -14.87 11.50
C TYR A 86 4.34 -15.16 10.01
N THR A 87 3.23 -15.05 9.26
CA THR A 87 3.16 -15.56 7.88
C THR A 87 2.94 -14.50 6.81
N TYR A 88 2.63 -13.24 7.17
CA TYR A 88 2.39 -12.13 6.23
C TYR A 88 2.88 -10.81 6.80
N PRO A 89 3.67 -9.98 6.10
CA PRO A 89 3.94 -10.05 4.67
C PRO A 89 5.19 -10.85 4.33
N ALA A 90 6.00 -11.15 5.35
CA ALA A 90 7.12 -12.07 5.29
C ALA A 90 7.06 -13.06 6.45
N CYS A 91 7.69 -14.23 6.28
CA CYS A 91 7.79 -15.19 7.36
C CYS A 91 8.75 -14.68 8.43
N ALA A 92 8.32 -14.72 9.68
CA ALA A 92 9.17 -14.44 10.83
C ALA A 92 8.82 -15.36 11.99
N TYR A 93 9.84 -15.98 12.58
CA TYR A 93 9.66 -16.87 13.73
C TYR A 93 9.75 -16.07 15.03
N ILE A 94 8.91 -16.46 15.97
CA ILE A 94 8.81 -15.90 17.30
C ILE A 94 8.88 -17.08 18.27
N GLU A 95 9.82 -17.06 19.19
CA GLU A 95 10.04 -18.17 20.14
C GLU A 95 8.85 -18.39 21.08
N ASP A 96 8.19 -17.30 21.49
CA ASP A 96 7.00 -17.36 22.32
C ASP A 96 5.83 -18.06 21.57
N SER A 97 5.08 -18.91 22.28
CA SER A 97 3.87 -19.54 21.74
C SER A 97 2.74 -18.52 21.54
N LEU A 98 1.78 -18.85 20.67
CA LEU A 98 0.69 -17.93 20.33
C LEU A 98 -0.13 -17.54 21.56
N GLU A 99 -0.37 -18.49 22.47
CA GLU A 99 -1.08 -18.24 23.72
C GLU A 99 -0.33 -17.27 24.63
N VAL A 100 0.99 -17.39 24.69
CA VAL A 100 1.85 -16.46 25.44
C VAL A 100 1.82 -15.07 24.80
N LEU A 101 1.86 -14.97 23.47
CA LEU A 101 1.76 -13.71 22.75
C LEU A 101 0.42 -13.00 23.02
N LEU A 102 -0.70 -13.73 22.94
CA LEU A 102 -2.03 -13.20 23.19
C LEU A 102 -2.19 -12.73 24.65
N ASN A 103 -1.67 -13.50 25.62
CA ASN A 103 -1.75 -13.14 27.04
C ASN A 103 -0.81 -11.99 27.42
N LYS A 104 0.44 -11.98 26.92
CA LYS A 104 1.42 -10.91 27.19
C LYS A 104 1.08 -9.60 26.48
N SER A 105 0.38 -9.64 25.34
CA SER A 105 -0.01 -8.42 24.60
C SER A 105 -0.92 -7.47 25.39
N LYS A 106 -1.54 -7.94 26.48
CA LYS A 106 -2.29 -7.10 27.43
C LYS A 106 -1.39 -6.27 28.35
N SER A 107 -0.07 -6.52 28.36
CA SER A 107 0.92 -5.76 29.11
C SER A 107 1.57 -4.70 28.23
N SER A 108 1.59 -3.45 28.69
CA SER A 108 2.10 -2.28 27.97
C SER A 108 3.61 -2.32 27.66
N SER A 109 4.36 -3.31 28.16
CA SER A 109 5.80 -3.44 28.00
C SER A 109 6.26 -4.60 27.10
N PHE A 110 5.34 -5.37 26.52
CA PHE A 110 5.69 -6.58 25.76
C PHE A 110 6.30 -6.23 24.40
N LYS A 111 7.59 -6.55 24.18
CA LYS A 111 8.26 -6.45 22.87
C LYS A 111 8.31 -7.82 22.21
N ILE A 112 7.87 -7.90 20.96
CA ILE A 112 8.09 -9.11 20.15
C ILE A 112 9.56 -9.12 19.73
N THR A 113 10.33 -10.07 20.25
CA THR A 113 11.67 -10.33 19.75
C THR A 113 11.54 -11.10 18.43
N VAL A 114 11.61 -10.36 17.32
CA VAL A 114 11.69 -10.96 15.99
C VAL A 114 13.16 -11.19 15.68
N HIS A 115 13.57 -12.44 15.46
CA HIS A 115 14.91 -12.74 14.99
C HIS A 115 15.03 -12.41 13.49
N THR A 116 15.20 -11.11 13.19
CA THR A 116 15.49 -10.61 11.86
C THR A 116 16.88 -11.08 11.43
N GLY A 117 16.96 -12.21 10.71
CA GLY A 117 18.21 -12.80 10.22
C GLY A 117 18.21 -14.32 10.19
N GLN A 118 17.38 -14.97 11.02
CA GLN A 118 17.15 -16.41 10.95
C GLN A 118 16.03 -16.68 9.95
N SER A 119 16.38 -16.81 8.68
CA SER A 119 15.39 -17.23 7.68
C SER A 119 14.92 -18.64 7.98
N ILE A 120 13.59 -18.80 8.01
CA ILE A 120 12.90 -20.07 8.24
C ILE A 120 12.50 -20.65 6.90
N LYS A 121 12.53 -21.97 6.79
CA LYS A 121 11.95 -22.73 5.69
C LYS A 121 10.70 -23.42 6.19
N LEU A 122 9.58 -23.19 5.51
CA LEU A 122 8.33 -23.90 5.76
C LEU A 122 8.06 -24.79 4.55
N GLN A 123 8.39 -26.07 4.69
CA GLN A 123 8.11 -27.05 3.66
C GLN A 123 6.68 -27.53 3.80
N ILE A 124 5.90 -27.37 2.73
CA ILE A 124 4.52 -27.86 2.67
C ILE A 124 4.18 -28.22 1.23
N LYS A 125 3.24 -29.15 1.03
CA LYS A 125 2.72 -29.43 -0.30
C LYS A 125 1.88 -28.24 -0.81
N PRO A 126 1.97 -27.85 -2.09
CA PRO A 126 1.08 -26.86 -2.70
C PRO A 126 -0.41 -27.18 -2.54
N SER A 127 -0.74 -28.47 -2.51
CA SER A 127 -2.06 -29.03 -2.31
C SER A 127 -1.96 -30.41 -1.66
N PRO A 128 -3.02 -30.92 -0.99
CA PRO A 128 -2.97 -32.24 -0.33
C PRO A 128 -2.60 -33.39 -1.28
N THR A 129 -2.92 -33.24 -2.57
CA THR A 129 -2.67 -34.22 -3.63
C THR A 129 -1.31 -34.06 -4.31
N SER A 130 -0.55 -33.00 -4.02
CA SER A 130 0.76 -32.77 -4.66
C SER A 130 1.80 -33.81 -4.21
N ASN A 131 2.70 -34.14 -5.15
CA ASN A 131 3.82 -35.04 -4.92
C ASN A 131 5.09 -34.32 -4.46
N SER A 132 5.17 -33.00 -4.65
CA SER A 132 6.32 -32.18 -4.25
C SER A 132 5.93 -31.15 -3.18
N THR A 133 6.93 -30.72 -2.42
CA THR A 133 6.82 -29.65 -1.43
C THR A 133 7.42 -28.35 -1.97
N ILE A 134 6.88 -27.24 -1.51
CA ILE A 134 7.42 -25.89 -1.71
C ILE A 134 8.00 -25.37 -0.40
N ASP A 135 8.91 -24.40 -0.49
CA ASP A 135 9.28 -23.56 0.66
C ASP A 135 8.40 -22.31 0.68
N PHE A 136 7.35 -22.33 1.49
CA PHE A 136 6.42 -21.21 1.64
C PHE A 136 7.11 -19.91 2.07
N CYS A 137 8.13 -20.02 2.92
CA CYS A 137 8.89 -18.89 3.45
C CYS A 137 10.06 -18.46 2.57
N GLY A 138 10.33 -19.22 1.50
CA GLY A 138 11.37 -18.94 0.52
C GLY A 138 11.14 -17.67 -0.30
N ARG A 139 12.10 -17.39 -1.20
CA ARG A 139 11.99 -16.29 -2.16
C ARG A 139 11.11 -16.69 -3.34
N HIS A 140 9.95 -16.05 -3.43
CA HIS A 140 9.01 -16.24 -4.53
C HIS A 140 9.12 -15.09 -5.52
N GLY A 141 9.63 -15.37 -6.73
CA GLY A 141 9.92 -14.33 -7.73
C GLY A 141 8.70 -13.49 -8.13
N LYS A 142 7.53 -14.12 -8.30
CA LYS A 142 6.28 -13.42 -8.63
C LYS A 142 5.78 -12.53 -7.50
N LEU A 143 5.93 -12.97 -6.24
CA LEU A 143 5.59 -12.19 -5.05
C LEU A 143 6.47 -10.93 -4.99
N LEU A 144 7.80 -11.12 -5.08
CA LEU A 144 8.78 -10.04 -5.05
C LEU A 144 8.58 -9.05 -6.20
N GLN A 145 8.31 -9.54 -7.41
CA GLN A 145 8.02 -8.70 -8.56
C GLN A 145 6.76 -7.84 -8.34
N SER A 146 5.69 -8.44 -7.83
CA SER A 146 4.43 -7.73 -7.58
C SER A 146 4.61 -6.63 -6.52
N GLN A 147 5.34 -6.93 -5.44
CA GLN A 147 5.68 -5.95 -4.42
C GLN A 147 6.56 -4.82 -4.99
N ALA A 148 7.57 -5.15 -5.80
CA ALA A 148 8.43 -4.15 -6.42
C ALA A 148 7.66 -3.22 -7.37
N ILE A 149 6.70 -3.74 -8.12
CA ILE A 149 5.83 -2.93 -8.99
C ILE A 149 4.95 -2.00 -8.15
N ALA A 150 4.29 -2.52 -7.11
CA ALA A 150 3.45 -1.72 -6.22
C ALA A 150 4.27 -0.58 -5.57
N THR A 151 5.37 -0.92 -4.90
CA THR A 151 6.22 0.07 -4.24
C THR A 151 6.84 1.06 -5.22
N GLY A 152 7.34 0.58 -6.36
CA GLY A 152 7.97 1.41 -7.39
C GLY A 152 7.00 2.43 -8.00
N THR A 153 5.79 1.98 -8.36
CA THR A 153 4.75 2.88 -8.88
C THR A 153 4.21 3.81 -7.80
N GLY A 154 4.10 3.36 -6.54
CA GLY A 154 3.76 4.22 -5.41
C GLY A 154 4.76 5.37 -5.21
N ILE A 155 6.05 5.09 -5.27
CA ILE A 155 7.11 6.12 -5.17
C ILE A 155 7.00 7.12 -6.33
N ILE A 156 6.83 6.65 -7.56
CA ILE A 156 6.67 7.53 -8.73
C ILE A 156 5.46 8.45 -8.55
N ALA A 157 4.32 7.90 -8.11
CA ALA A 157 3.11 8.69 -7.85
C ALA A 157 3.34 9.77 -6.78
N ALA A 158 4.07 9.45 -5.70
CA ALA A 158 4.38 10.42 -4.64
C ALA A 158 5.31 11.55 -5.11
N VAL A 159 6.32 11.23 -5.93
CA VAL A 159 7.20 12.25 -6.54
C VAL A 159 6.41 13.17 -7.47
N ILE A 160 5.57 12.61 -8.32
CA ILE A 160 4.70 13.38 -9.23
C ILE A 160 3.77 14.30 -8.44
N LEU A 161 3.16 13.80 -7.36
CA LEU A 161 2.28 14.59 -6.50
C LEU A 161 3.02 15.79 -5.89
N SER A 162 4.26 15.59 -5.44
CA SER A 162 5.11 16.66 -4.89
C SER A 162 5.37 17.77 -5.92
N ILE A 163 5.64 17.39 -7.17
CA ILE A 163 5.81 18.34 -8.28
C ILE A 163 4.51 19.10 -8.55
N VAL A 164 3.37 18.39 -8.58
CA VAL A 164 2.04 18.99 -8.79
C VAL A 164 1.72 20.03 -7.72
N VAL A 165 2.03 19.76 -6.45
CA VAL A 165 1.82 20.70 -5.34
C VAL A 165 2.63 21.98 -5.56
N ILE A 166 3.92 21.86 -5.86
CA ILE A 166 4.81 23.03 -6.11
C ILE A 166 4.28 23.87 -7.27
N LEU A 167 3.96 23.23 -8.41
CA LEU A 167 3.44 23.94 -9.58
C LEU A 167 2.08 24.61 -9.31
N THR A 168 1.24 24.00 -8.47
CA THR A 168 -0.05 24.58 -8.09
C THR A 168 0.14 25.84 -7.23
N ILE A 169 1.10 25.83 -6.31
CA ILE A 169 1.47 27.04 -5.53
C ILE A 169 1.92 28.16 -6.47
N LEU A 170 2.75 27.86 -7.47
CA LEU A 170 3.20 28.85 -8.46
C LEU A 170 2.03 29.46 -9.25
N ILE A 171 1.03 28.64 -9.63
CA ILE A 171 -0.19 29.11 -10.30
C ILE A 171 -0.98 30.08 -9.42
N VAL A 172 -1.15 29.75 -8.13
CA VAL A 172 -1.90 30.58 -7.17
C VAL A 172 -1.17 31.91 -6.91
N CYS A 173 0.15 31.86 -6.72
CA CYS A 173 1.00 33.06 -6.58
C CYS A 173 1.12 33.88 -7.88
N GLY A 174 0.62 33.36 -9.00
CA GLY A 174 0.62 34.07 -10.28
C GLY A 174 1.98 34.14 -10.97
N VAL A 175 2.92 33.29 -10.57
CA VAL A 175 4.24 33.15 -11.19
C VAL A 175 4.08 32.52 -12.59
N CYS A 176 4.89 32.95 -13.57
CA CYS A 176 4.80 32.53 -14.97
C CYS A 176 3.47 32.86 -15.66
N SER A 177 3.04 34.13 -15.57
CA SER A 177 1.78 34.61 -16.13
C SER A 177 1.63 34.40 -17.66
N ASN A 178 2.73 34.28 -18.39
CA ASN A 178 2.69 34.09 -19.84
C ASN A 178 2.59 32.62 -20.27
N SER A 179 2.66 31.67 -19.33
CA SER A 179 2.64 30.24 -19.59
C SER A 179 1.34 29.58 -19.12
N ASN A 180 0.91 28.53 -19.81
CA ASN A 180 -0.24 27.72 -19.39
C ASN A 180 0.17 26.64 -18.38
N LEU A 181 0.65 27.05 -17.21
CA LEU A 181 1.04 26.13 -16.13
C LEU A 181 -0.08 25.13 -15.74
N PRO A 182 -1.37 25.49 -15.70
CA PRO A 182 -2.44 24.51 -15.43
C PRO A 182 -2.47 23.33 -16.42
N LEU A 183 -2.08 23.55 -17.69
CA LEU A 183 -1.96 22.47 -18.67
C LEU A 183 -0.85 21.49 -18.28
N VAL A 184 0.33 22.02 -17.93
CA VAL A 184 1.48 21.21 -17.49
C VAL A 184 1.12 20.37 -16.27
N VAL A 185 0.47 21.00 -15.28
CA VAL A 185 -0.03 20.32 -14.08
C VAL A 185 -1.02 19.21 -14.43
N SER A 186 -1.95 19.46 -15.35
CA SER A 186 -2.92 18.42 -15.76
C SER A 186 -2.27 17.21 -16.42
N VAL A 187 -1.27 17.42 -17.29
CA VAL A 187 -0.56 16.34 -17.99
C VAL A 187 0.26 15.51 -17.00
N ILE A 188 1.05 16.17 -16.15
CA ILE A 188 1.84 15.51 -15.11
C ILE A 188 0.91 14.76 -14.12
N GLY A 189 -0.21 15.37 -13.76
CA GLY A 189 -1.23 14.77 -12.90
C GLY A 189 -1.81 13.47 -13.47
N VAL A 190 -2.05 13.39 -14.79
CA VAL A 190 -2.51 12.14 -15.44
C VAL A 190 -1.49 11.02 -15.26
N PHE A 191 -0.19 11.29 -15.43
CA PHE A 191 0.84 10.28 -15.18
C PHE A 191 0.85 9.83 -13.71
N GLY A 192 0.68 10.76 -12.78
CA GLY A 192 0.56 10.44 -11.35
C GLY A 192 -0.65 9.56 -11.04
N PHE A 193 -1.81 9.88 -11.64
CA PHE A 193 -3.03 9.10 -11.49
C PHE A 193 -2.86 7.68 -12.05
N CYS A 194 -2.36 7.53 -13.28
CA CYS A 194 -2.11 6.22 -13.88
C CYS A 194 -1.14 5.38 -13.04
N SER A 195 -0.07 6.00 -12.53
CA SER A 195 0.88 5.33 -11.63
C SER A 195 0.21 4.89 -10.33
N GLY A 196 -0.64 5.73 -9.74
CA GLY A 196 -1.43 5.38 -8.55
C GLY A 196 -2.41 4.23 -8.79
N VAL A 197 -3.08 4.18 -9.96
CA VAL A 197 -3.98 3.07 -10.32
C VAL A 197 -3.22 1.75 -10.43
N VAL A 198 -2.04 1.77 -11.06
CA VAL A 198 -1.19 0.56 -11.16
C VAL A 198 -0.75 0.11 -9.77
N CYS A 199 -0.30 1.03 -8.91
CA CYS A 199 0.06 0.73 -7.53
C CYS A 199 -1.10 0.06 -6.78
N PHE A 200 -2.28 0.66 -6.82
CA PHE A 200 -3.48 0.16 -6.16
C PHE A 200 -3.90 -1.23 -6.68
N ALA A 201 -3.88 -1.44 -7.99
CA ALA A 201 -4.22 -2.73 -8.60
C ALA A 201 -3.25 -3.84 -8.16
N PHE A 202 -1.94 -3.54 -8.11
CA PHE A 202 -0.94 -4.51 -7.66
C PHE A 202 -1.02 -4.80 -6.16
N ILE A 203 -1.37 -3.82 -5.32
CA ILE A 203 -1.65 -4.05 -3.89
C ILE A 203 -2.82 -5.02 -3.74
N ILE A 204 -3.94 -4.79 -4.43
CA ILE A 204 -5.09 -5.70 -4.40
C ILE A 204 -4.67 -7.10 -4.87
N TYR A 205 -4.00 -7.18 -6.01
CA TYR A 205 -3.58 -8.45 -6.60
C TYR A 205 -2.67 -9.24 -5.66
N PHE A 206 -1.66 -8.58 -5.08
CA PHE A 206 -0.72 -9.18 -4.14
C PHE A 206 -1.42 -9.70 -2.90
N THR A 207 -2.31 -8.91 -2.29
CA THR A 207 -2.98 -9.31 -1.05
C THR A 207 -3.97 -10.45 -1.25
N VAL A 208 -4.76 -10.42 -2.33
CA VAL A 208 -5.72 -11.49 -2.64
C VAL A 208 -5.02 -12.79 -3.02
N ASN A 209 -3.93 -12.70 -3.79
CA ASN A 209 -3.20 -13.88 -4.28
C ASN A 209 -2.00 -14.23 -3.42
N TYR A 210 -1.88 -13.70 -2.20
CA TYR A 210 -0.67 -13.82 -1.39
C TYR A 210 -0.21 -15.29 -1.23
N TYR A 211 -1.14 -16.18 -0.92
CA TYR A 211 -0.86 -17.60 -0.73
C TYR A 211 -0.46 -18.29 -2.04
N SER A 212 -1.15 -18.01 -3.14
CA SER A 212 -0.83 -18.56 -4.45
C SER A 212 0.50 -18.03 -5.00
N LEU A 213 0.82 -16.77 -4.74
CA LEU A 213 2.11 -16.16 -5.09
C LEU A 213 3.27 -16.74 -4.28
N ARG A 214 3.00 -17.37 -3.14
CA ARG A 214 3.94 -18.18 -2.34
C ARG A 214 3.95 -19.66 -2.71
N GLY A 215 3.25 -20.05 -3.78
CA GLY A 215 3.31 -21.38 -4.36
C GLY A 215 2.24 -22.36 -3.88
N LEU A 216 1.32 -21.97 -2.99
CA LEU A 216 0.14 -22.79 -2.69
C LEU A 216 -0.80 -22.80 -3.89
N GLU A 217 -1.63 -23.83 -4.02
CA GLU A 217 -2.58 -23.92 -5.14
C GLU A 217 -3.63 -22.79 -5.07
N SER A 218 -4.17 -22.53 -3.87
CA SER A 218 -5.19 -21.51 -3.67
C SER A 218 -5.25 -21.00 -2.22
N ALA A 219 -6.05 -19.96 -1.98
CA ALA A 219 -6.32 -19.45 -0.63
C ALA A 219 -7.14 -20.46 0.21
N GLU A 220 -8.01 -21.25 -0.43
CA GLU A 220 -8.78 -22.31 0.23
C GLU A 220 -7.88 -23.44 0.72
N VAL A 221 -6.83 -23.77 -0.03
CA VAL A 221 -5.83 -24.74 0.44
C VAL A 221 -5.06 -24.19 1.65
N ALA A 222 -4.70 -22.90 1.63
CA ALA A 222 -4.01 -22.26 2.75
C ALA A 222 -4.86 -22.30 4.04
N THR A 223 -6.13 -21.91 3.95
CA THR A 223 -7.06 -21.98 5.09
C THR A 223 -7.29 -23.43 5.54
N GLY A 224 -7.37 -24.38 4.60
CA GLY A 224 -7.38 -25.81 4.88
C GLY A 224 -6.19 -26.27 5.73
N TYR A 225 -4.99 -25.77 5.44
CA TYR A 225 -3.78 -26.01 6.23
C TYR A 225 -3.73 -25.23 7.56
N GLY A 226 -4.67 -24.32 7.80
CA GLY A 226 -4.74 -23.52 9.02
C GLY A 226 -3.94 -22.21 8.96
N PHE A 227 -3.61 -21.73 7.76
CA PHE A 227 -3.15 -20.35 7.60
C PHE A 227 -4.31 -19.36 7.84
N PRO A 228 -4.02 -18.18 8.41
CA PRO A 228 -5.03 -17.14 8.64
C PRO A 228 -5.57 -16.62 7.30
N GLU A 229 -6.83 -16.21 7.25
CA GLU A 229 -7.37 -15.61 6.04
C GLU A 229 -6.64 -14.30 5.71
N GLN A 230 -6.08 -14.21 4.51
CA GLN A 230 -5.58 -12.95 3.97
C GLN A 230 -6.68 -12.26 3.20
N GLY A 231 -6.81 -10.97 3.46
CA GLY A 231 -7.82 -10.12 2.87
C GLY A 231 -7.40 -8.68 3.00
N ASN A 232 -7.85 -7.87 2.05
CA ASN A 232 -7.61 -6.44 2.05
C ASN A 232 -8.37 -5.78 3.20
N ASN A 233 -7.69 -4.88 3.92
CA ASN A 233 -8.36 -3.99 4.86
C ASN A 233 -9.30 -3.08 4.06
N LEU A 234 -10.61 -3.23 4.28
CA LEU A 234 -11.66 -2.54 3.54
C LEU A 234 -11.54 -1.02 3.70
N PHE A 235 -11.12 -0.53 4.87
CA PHE A 235 -10.87 0.90 5.09
C PHE A 235 -9.67 1.41 4.27
N TYR A 236 -8.58 0.63 4.16
CA TYR A 236 -7.44 0.99 3.30
C TYR A 236 -7.81 0.98 1.81
N LEU A 237 -8.67 0.04 1.37
CA LEU A 237 -9.19 0.04 0.01
C LEU A 237 -10.02 1.29 -0.28
N PHE A 238 -10.99 1.61 0.58
CA PHE A 238 -11.81 2.81 0.40
C PHE A 238 -10.98 4.09 0.48
N GLY A 239 -10.03 4.17 1.42
CA GLY A 239 -9.09 5.29 1.49
C GLY A 239 -8.28 5.47 0.21
N SER A 240 -7.75 4.38 -0.35
CA SER A 240 -7.02 4.40 -1.62
C SER A 240 -7.89 4.82 -2.81
N ILE A 241 -9.14 4.34 -2.87
CA ILE A 241 -10.12 4.77 -3.88
C ILE A 241 -10.43 6.27 -3.75
N CYS A 242 -10.60 6.78 -2.54
CA CYS A 242 -10.80 8.21 -2.29
C CYS A 242 -9.61 9.04 -2.77
N ILE A 243 -8.37 8.60 -2.54
CA ILE A 243 -7.16 9.28 -3.04
C ILE A 243 -7.16 9.34 -4.57
N LEU A 244 -7.46 8.22 -5.24
CA LEU A 244 -7.53 8.18 -6.71
C LEU A 244 -8.63 9.10 -7.27
N LEU A 245 -9.82 9.09 -6.66
CA LEU A 245 -10.91 9.99 -7.02
C LEU A 245 -10.54 11.45 -6.81
N SER A 246 -9.87 11.77 -5.71
CA SER A 246 -9.37 13.13 -5.42
C SER A 246 -8.43 13.63 -6.51
N ASN A 247 -7.47 12.79 -6.92
CA ASN A 247 -6.55 13.10 -8.01
C ASN A 247 -7.28 13.31 -9.34
N LEU A 248 -8.28 12.47 -9.64
CA LEU A 248 -9.06 12.60 -10.86
C LEU A 248 -9.84 13.92 -10.90
N ILE A 249 -10.52 14.29 -9.80
CA ILE A 249 -11.24 15.57 -9.68
C ILE A 249 -10.27 16.73 -9.89
N PHE A 250 -9.11 16.68 -9.25
CA PHE A 250 -8.09 17.71 -9.39
C PHE A 250 -7.62 17.87 -10.84
N ILE A 251 -7.33 16.77 -11.55
CA ILE A 251 -6.92 16.78 -12.96
C ILE A 251 -8.00 17.41 -13.85
N VAL A 252 -9.26 17.02 -13.69
CA VAL A 252 -10.39 17.57 -14.46
C VAL A 252 -10.52 19.08 -14.25
N MET A 253 -10.37 19.54 -12.99
CA MET A 253 -10.41 20.95 -12.66
C MET A 253 -9.22 21.72 -13.26
N MET A 254 -8.02 21.14 -13.26
CA MET A 254 -6.84 21.75 -13.89
C MET A 254 -6.94 21.81 -15.42
N CYS A 255 -7.56 20.81 -16.06
CA CYS A 255 -7.93 20.87 -17.47
C CYS A 255 -8.90 22.03 -17.76
N THR A 256 -9.83 22.29 -16.85
CA THR A 256 -10.76 23.42 -16.98
C THR A 256 -10.03 24.75 -16.78
N ALA A 257 -9.17 24.84 -15.77
CA ALA A 257 -8.34 26.02 -15.52
C ALA A 257 -7.39 26.32 -16.68
N SER A 258 -6.86 25.31 -17.38
CA SER A 258 -5.98 25.48 -18.53
C SER A 258 -6.69 26.11 -19.73
N ARG A 259 -7.95 25.73 -19.97
CA ARG A 259 -8.81 26.34 -21.00
C ARG A 259 -9.10 27.80 -20.68
N GLN A 260 -9.41 28.10 -19.42
CA GLN A 260 -9.60 29.49 -18.97
C GLN A 260 -8.31 30.30 -19.11
N ARG A 261 -7.16 29.73 -18.73
CA ARG A 261 -5.86 30.40 -18.81
C ARG A 261 -5.46 30.73 -20.25
N LYS A 262 -5.71 29.81 -21.19
CA LYS A 262 -5.48 30.06 -22.61
C LYS A 262 -6.25 31.30 -23.10
N ARG A 263 -7.51 31.47 -22.69
CA ARG A 263 -8.31 32.65 -23.04
C ARG A 263 -7.74 33.94 -22.42
N GLU A 264 -7.32 33.88 -21.16
CA GLU A 264 -6.70 35.03 -20.47
C GLU A 264 -5.41 35.49 -21.15
N ILE A 265 -4.54 34.56 -21.56
CA ILE A 265 -3.29 34.88 -22.26
C ILE A 265 -3.58 35.57 -23.60
N ILE A 266 -4.51 35.04 -24.39
CA ILE A 266 -4.90 35.63 -25.69
C ILE A 266 -5.48 37.05 -25.49
N LEU A 267 -6.36 37.23 -24.49
CA LEU A 267 -6.94 38.54 -24.18
C LEU A 267 -5.89 39.56 -23.73
N ASN A 268 -4.92 39.15 -22.91
CA ASN A 268 -3.84 40.02 -22.45
C ASN A 268 -2.90 40.42 -23.60
N ALA A 269 -2.56 39.48 -24.49
CA ALA A 269 -1.78 39.77 -25.68
C ALA A 269 -2.52 40.74 -26.60
N ALA A 270 -3.79 40.48 -26.90
CA ALA A 270 -4.61 41.36 -27.73
C ALA A 270 -4.69 42.79 -27.16
N ARG A 271 -4.88 42.94 -25.84
CA ARG A 271 -4.84 44.24 -25.16
C ARG A 271 -3.53 44.97 -25.38
N GLN A 272 -2.39 44.29 -25.15
CA GLN A 272 -1.06 44.88 -25.36
C GLN A 272 -0.89 45.40 -26.80
N TYR A 273 -1.31 44.63 -27.81
CA TYR A 273 -1.26 45.07 -29.21
C TYR A 273 -2.10 46.32 -29.49
N THR A 274 -3.32 46.41 -28.93
CA THR A 274 -4.14 47.63 -29.08
C THR A 274 -3.49 48.86 -28.42
N THR A 275 -2.86 48.69 -27.25
CA THR A 275 -2.21 49.80 -26.55
C THR A 275 -0.96 50.29 -27.28
N THR A 276 -0.18 49.40 -27.90
CA THR A 276 0.97 49.81 -28.72
C THR A 276 0.58 50.37 -30.08
N ALA A 277 -0.57 50.01 -30.65
CA ALA A 277 -1.06 50.56 -31.92
C ALA A 277 -1.75 51.93 -31.81
N THR A 278 -2.01 52.40 -30.58
CA THR A 278 -2.67 53.69 -30.30
C THR A 278 -1.72 54.77 -29.78
N ILE A 279 -0.42 54.49 -29.77
CA ILE A 279 0.68 55.43 -29.50
C ILE A 279 1.40 55.68 -30.83
#